data_AF-A8M983-F1
#
_entry.id   AF-A8M983-F1
#
_cell.length_a   1.000
_cell.length_b   1.000
_cell.length_c   1.000
_cell.angle_alpha   90.00
_cell.angle_beta   90.00
_cell.angle_gamma   90.00
#
_symmetry.space_group_name_H-M   'P 1'
#
loop_
_entity.id
_entity.type
_entity.pdbx_description
1 polymer ?
#
loop_
_entity_poly.entity_id
_entity_poly.type
_entity_poly.pdbx_seq_one_letter_code
_entity_poly.pdbx_strand_id
1 'polypeptide(L)'
;MSTLSRVYLPVRVISGVLFLVWAGIHLFISIPLVRLLPVVGYFFIIDAILAIITAVLLLVGVRVMYIPILVYSWINYLLLTESRVFPAPVLGYPLPTINPVIIAVIVIDIIIIILVTVTWLGSRRS
;
A
#
# COMPACT_ATOMS: atom_id res chain seq x y z
N MET A 1 -16.69 -22.15 14.85
CA MET A 1 -15.88 -21.21 14.01
C MET A 1 -16.06 -19.81 14.56
N SER A 2 -14.96 -19.09 14.81
CA SER A 2 -15.02 -17.69 15.27
C SER A 2 -15.44 -16.75 14.14
N THR A 3 -15.98 -15.57 14.44
CA THR A 3 -16.29 -14.55 13.41
C THR A 3 -15.05 -14.23 12.56
N LEU A 4 -13.86 -14.19 13.17
CA LEU A 4 -12.58 -13.97 12.49
C LEU A 4 -12.23 -15.04 11.44
N SER A 5 -12.52 -16.32 11.71
CA SER A 5 -12.25 -17.39 10.73
C SER A 5 -13.20 -17.31 9.52
N ARG A 6 -14.41 -16.75 9.68
CA ARG A 6 -15.36 -16.58 8.56
C ARG A 6 -14.97 -15.42 7.64
N VAL A 7 -14.44 -14.34 8.20
CA VAL A 7 -14.07 -13.15 7.44
C VAL A 7 -12.63 -13.18 6.90
N TYR A 8 -11.80 -14.11 7.35
CA TYR A 8 -10.39 -14.22 6.95
C TYR A 8 -10.21 -14.25 5.43
N LEU A 9 -10.88 -15.19 4.73
CA LEU A 9 -10.75 -15.34 3.28
C LEU A 9 -11.19 -14.08 2.50
N PRO A 10 -12.41 -13.53 2.71
CA PRO A 10 -12.83 -12.35 1.96
C PRO A 10 -11.95 -11.13 2.26
N VAL A 11 -11.57 -10.90 3.52
CA VAL A 11 -10.69 -9.77 3.89
C VAL A 11 -9.32 -9.88 3.20
N ARG A 12 -8.74 -11.09 3.16
CA ARG A 12 -7.47 -11.34 2.48
C ARG A 12 -7.56 -11.05 0.97
N VAL A 13 -8.64 -11.51 0.32
CA VAL A 13 -8.86 -11.28 -1.12
C VAL A 13 -9.05 -9.79 -1.40
N ILE A 14 -9.88 -9.10 -0.61
CA ILE A 14 -10.11 -7.65 -0.74
C ILE A 14 -8.78 -6.90 -0.54
N SER A 15 -7.96 -7.28 0.44
CA SER A 15 -6.64 -6.68 0.66
C SER A 15 -5.76 -6.83 -0.59
N GLY A 16 -5.70 -8.02 -1.18
CA GLY A 16 -4.94 -8.27 -2.40
C GLY A 16 -5.41 -7.42 -3.58
N VAL A 17 -6.72 -7.31 -3.78
CA VAL A 17 -7.30 -6.45 -4.84
C VAL A 17 -6.96 -4.97 -4.61
N LEU A 18 -7.03 -4.48 -3.37
CA LEU A 18 -6.67 -3.10 -3.05
C LEU A 18 -5.20 -2.80 -3.33
N PHE A 19 -4.28 -3.74 -3.09
CA PHE A 19 -2.88 -3.57 -3.49
C PHE A 19 -2.70 -3.45 -5.01
N LEU A 20 -3.51 -4.16 -5.82
CA LEU A 20 -3.50 -3.99 -7.28
C LEU A 20 -4.03 -2.61 -7.70
N VAL A 21 -5.11 -2.13 -7.07
CA VAL A 21 -5.65 -0.78 -7.31
C VAL A 21 -4.59 0.27 -6.95
N TRP A 22 -3.96 0.12 -5.78
CA TRP A 22 -2.90 0.99 -5.31
C TRP A 22 -1.72 1.02 -6.30
N ALA A 23 -1.27 -0.14 -6.78
CA ALA A 23 -0.20 -0.25 -7.76
C ALA A 23 -0.57 0.45 -9.08
N GLY A 24 -1.81 0.26 -9.55
CA GLY A 24 -2.32 0.91 -10.77
C GLY A 24 -2.26 2.44 -10.67
N ILE A 25 -2.68 3.01 -9.53
CA ILE A 25 -2.61 4.46 -9.28
C ILE A 25 -1.15 4.93 -9.31
N HIS A 26 -0.23 4.23 -8.64
CA HIS A 26 1.18 4.64 -8.57
C HIS A 26 1.90 4.52 -9.92
N LEU A 27 1.60 3.48 -10.70
CA LEU A 27 2.10 3.36 -12.07
C LEU A 27 1.58 4.50 -12.95
N PHE A 28 0.29 4.84 -12.87
CA PHE A 28 -0.28 5.95 -13.63
C PHE A 28 0.41 7.29 -13.29
N ILE A 29 0.61 7.58 -12.00
CA ILE A 29 1.29 8.79 -11.54
C ILE A 29 2.78 8.79 -11.89
N SER A 30 3.41 7.61 -11.96
CA SER A 30 4.85 7.50 -12.25
C SER A 30 5.22 8.01 -13.65
N ILE A 31 4.33 7.86 -14.65
CA ILE A 31 4.59 8.24 -16.05
C ILE A 31 5.02 9.71 -16.19
N PRO A 32 4.23 10.71 -15.73
CA PRO A 32 4.65 12.10 -15.78
C PRO A 32 5.84 12.38 -14.84
N LEU A 33 5.96 11.66 -13.71
CA LEU A 33 7.05 11.86 -12.76
C LEU A 33 8.40 11.40 -13.29
N VAL A 34 8.47 10.33 -14.08
CA VAL A 34 9.75 9.88 -14.67
C VAL A 34 10.37 10.99 -15.54
N ARG A 35 9.56 11.85 -16.15
CA ARG A 35 10.04 12.98 -16.97
C ARG A 35 10.46 14.19 -16.14
N LEU A 36 9.73 14.49 -15.06
CA LEU A 36 9.93 15.70 -14.25
C LEU A 36 10.91 15.47 -13.09
N LEU A 37 10.81 14.31 -12.44
CA LEU A 37 11.53 13.90 -11.24
C LEU A 37 11.90 12.40 -11.36
N PRO A 38 12.90 12.04 -12.19
CA PRO A 38 13.16 10.65 -12.57
C PRO A 38 13.31 9.69 -11.38
N VAL A 39 14.05 10.10 -10.34
CA VAL A 39 14.26 9.28 -9.14
C VAL A 39 12.94 8.96 -8.43
N VAL A 40 12.05 9.95 -8.30
CA VAL A 40 10.73 9.77 -7.68
C VAL A 40 9.83 8.90 -8.58
N GLY A 41 9.86 9.13 -9.89
CA GLY A 41 9.12 8.32 -10.85
C GLY A 41 9.50 6.83 -10.80
N TYR A 42 10.80 6.52 -10.81
CA TYR A 42 11.29 5.14 -10.71
C TYR A 42 11.00 4.50 -9.35
N PHE A 43 11.07 5.27 -8.26
CA PHE A 43 10.66 4.81 -6.94
C PHE A 43 9.19 4.33 -6.96
N PHE A 44 8.27 5.12 -7.53
CA PHE A 44 6.85 4.75 -7.65
C PHE A 44 6.64 3.48 -8.48
N ILE A 45 7.43 3.27 -9.54
CA ILE A 45 7.35 2.05 -10.37
C ILE A 45 7.78 0.83 -9.56
N ILE A 46 8.92 0.91 -8.87
CA ILE A 46 9.45 -0.19 -8.05
C ILE A 46 8.47 -0.52 -6.93
N ASP A 47 7.94 0.51 -6.26
CA ASP A 47 6.98 0.35 -5.18
C ASP A 47 5.67 -0.30 -5.68
N ALA A 48 5.17 0.10 -6.85
CA ALA A 48 4.02 -0.54 -7.47
C ALA A 48 4.26 -2.03 -7.82
N ILE A 49 5.48 -2.40 -8.23
CA ILE A 49 5.85 -3.80 -8.45
C ILE A 49 5.80 -4.58 -7.13
N LEU A 50 6.31 -4.01 -6.04
CA LEU A 50 6.22 -4.63 -4.71
C LEU A 50 4.77 -4.78 -4.23
N ALA A 51 3.90 -3.81 -4.52
CA ALA A 51 2.48 -3.90 -4.26
C ALA A 51 1.81 -5.03 -5.07
N ILE A 52 2.18 -5.23 -6.34
CA ILE A 52 1.69 -6.36 -7.15
C ILE A 52 2.14 -7.70 -6.56
N ILE A 53 3.40 -7.82 -6.17
CA ILE A 53 3.93 -9.04 -5.52
C ILE A 53 3.15 -9.29 -4.22
N THR A 54 2.92 -8.25 -3.43
CA THR A 54 2.13 -8.30 -2.20
C THR A 54 0.70 -8.78 -2.44
N ALA A 55 0.05 -8.29 -3.50
CA ALA A 55 -1.27 -8.75 -3.89
C ALA A 55 -1.29 -10.25 -4.19
N VAL A 56 -0.32 -10.75 -4.98
CA VAL A 56 -0.19 -12.17 -5.29
C VAL A 56 0.02 -13.00 -4.01
N LEU A 57 0.90 -12.56 -3.12
CA LEU A 57 1.18 -13.25 -1.84
C LEU A 57 -0.08 -13.35 -0.96
N LEU A 58 -0.90 -12.30 -0.92
CA LEU A 58 -2.18 -12.30 -0.21
C LEU A 58 -3.20 -13.25 -0.86
N LEU A 59 -3.35 -13.19 -2.19
CA LEU A 59 -4.31 -14.03 -2.92
C LEU A 59 -3.99 -15.52 -2.78
N VAL A 60 -2.71 -15.88 -2.90
CA VAL A 60 -2.21 -17.25 -2.69
C VAL A 60 -2.29 -17.66 -1.21
N GLY A 61 -2.13 -16.71 -0.30
CA GLY A 61 -2.26 -16.95 1.14
C GLY A 61 -0.97 -17.32 1.86
N VAL A 62 0.15 -16.71 1.47
CA VAL A 62 1.47 -16.96 2.04
C VAL A 62 1.57 -16.33 3.45
N ARG A 63 1.15 -17.08 4.48
CA ARG A 63 0.95 -16.57 5.85
C ARG A 63 2.18 -15.91 6.48
N VAL A 64 3.38 -16.43 6.21
CA VAL A 64 4.64 -15.88 6.74
C VAL A 64 4.87 -14.42 6.29
N MET A 65 4.28 -14.02 5.16
CA MET A 65 4.44 -12.68 4.60
C MET A 65 3.47 -11.65 5.17
N TYR A 66 2.46 -12.02 5.97
CA TYR A 66 1.46 -11.06 6.43
C TYR A 66 2.03 -9.94 7.32
N ILE A 67 3.03 -10.24 8.16
CA ILE A 67 3.73 -9.21 8.95
C ILE A 67 4.61 -8.33 8.07
N PRO A 68 5.50 -8.86 7.20
CA PRO A 68 6.22 -8.05 6.22
C PRO A 68 5.31 -7.15 5.38
N ILE A 69 4.16 -7.66 4.93
CA ILE A 69 3.17 -6.89 4.17
C ILE A 69 2.56 -5.77 5.01
N LEU A 70 2.25 -6.03 6.28
CA LEU A 70 1.75 -4.99 7.19
C LEU A 70 2.78 -3.88 7.42
N VAL A 71 4.05 -4.25 7.62
CA VAL A 71 5.16 -3.29 7.76
C VAL A 71 5.30 -2.47 6.48
N TYR A 72 5.24 -3.12 5.32
CA TYR A 72 5.25 -2.44 4.02
C TYR A 72 4.10 -1.43 3.87
N SER A 73 2.86 -1.80 4.22
CA SER A 73 1.71 -0.88 4.21
C SER A 73 1.94 0.35 5.09
N TRP A 74 2.52 0.16 6.28
CA TRP A 74 2.85 1.27 7.18
C TRP A 74 3.94 2.18 6.61
N ILE A 75 4.98 1.61 6.02
CA ILE A 75 6.04 2.39 5.36
C ILE A 75 5.44 3.27 4.27
N ASN A 76 4.55 2.74 3.42
CA ASN A 76 3.93 3.53 2.35
C ASN A 76 3.06 4.66 2.90
N TYR A 77 2.23 4.38 3.90
CA TYR A 77 1.42 5.40 4.58
C TYR A 77 2.29 6.51 5.19
N LEU A 78 3.35 6.14 5.91
CA LEU A 78 4.24 7.09 6.57
C LEU A 78 5.03 7.91 5.54
N LEU A 79 5.62 7.29 4.54
CA LEU A 79 6.33 8.01 3.48
C LEU A 79 5.41 9.02 2.77
N LEU A 80 4.16 8.63 2.49
CA LEU A 80 3.18 9.49 1.83
C LEU A 80 2.72 10.64 2.72
N THR A 81 2.58 10.43 4.03
CA THR A 81 2.13 11.47 4.97
C THR A 81 3.28 12.39 5.41
N GLU A 82 4.46 11.84 5.69
CA GLU A 82 5.64 12.60 6.13
C GLU A 82 6.10 13.59 5.08
N SER A 83 6.17 13.20 3.81
CA SER A 83 6.60 14.08 2.71
C SER A 83 5.60 15.21 2.38
N ARG A 84 4.48 15.28 3.10
CA ARG A 84 3.44 16.31 3.02
C ARG A 84 3.50 17.28 4.20
N VAL A 85 4.15 16.88 5.28
CA VAL A 85 4.39 17.69 6.49
C VAL A 85 5.83 18.21 6.52
N PHE A 86 6.78 17.34 6.16
CA PHE A 86 8.20 17.59 6.16
C PHE A 86 8.75 17.68 4.71
N PRO A 87 9.92 18.32 4.53
CA PRO A 87 10.64 18.28 3.27
C PRO A 87 10.81 16.85 2.79
N ALA A 88 10.33 16.55 1.57
CA ALA A 88 10.57 15.24 1.00
C ALA A 88 12.10 15.03 0.86
N PRO A 89 12.66 13.87 1.26
CA PRO A 89 14.11 13.67 1.32
C PRO A 89 14.86 14.00 0.01
N VAL A 90 14.19 13.82 -1.12
CA VAL A 90 14.75 14.05 -2.46
C VAL A 90 14.52 15.49 -2.97
N LEU A 91 13.46 16.17 -2.52
CA LEU A 91 13.06 17.47 -3.06
C LEU A 91 13.45 18.65 -2.17
N GLY A 92 13.65 18.43 -0.87
CA GLY A 92 14.03 19.50 0.06
C GLY A 92 12.89 20.47 0.41
N TYR A 93 11.66 20.23 -0.07
CA TYR A 93 10.46 20.96 0.32
C TYR A 93 9.24 20.02 0.45
N PRO A 94 8.18 20.39 1.20
CA PRO A 94 6.97 19.58 1.34
C PRO A 94 6.18 19.52 0.03
N LEU A 95 5.62 18.35 -0.28
CA LEU A 95 4.74 18.16 -1.44
C LEU A 95 3.32 18.72 -1.16
N PRO A 96 2.62 19.20 -2.20
CA PRO A 96 1.27 19.75 -2.04
C PRO A 96 0.30 18.71 -1.48
N THR A 97 -0.40 19.08 -0.41
CA THR A 97 -1.35 18.26 0.36
C THR A 97 -2.73 18.18 -0.29
N ILE A 98 -3.17 19.23 -0.98
CA ILE A 98 -4.50 19.32 -1.57
C ILE A 98 -4.46 18.76 -3.00
N ASN A 99 -4.40 17.44 -3.11
CA ASN A 99 -4.60 16.72 -4.36
C ASN A 99 -5.58 15.55 -4.11
N PRO A 100 -6.75 15.51 -4.79
CA PRO A 100 -7.76 14.46 -4.57
C PRO A 100 -7.21 13.04 -4.72
N VAL A 101 -6.26 12.82 -5.64
CA VAL A 101 -5.64 11.51 -5.85
C VAL A 101 -4.79 11.12 -4.64
N ILE A 102 -4.06 12.06 -4.05
CA ILE A 102 -3.24 11.81 -2.86
C ILE A 102 -4.12 11.48 -1.65
N ILE A 103 -5.21 12.22 -1.46
CA ILE A 103 -6.18 11.94 -0.39
C ILE A 103 -6.77 10.54 -0.57
N ALA A 104 -7.15 10.16 -1.81
CA ALA A 104 -7.65 8.83 -2.11
C ALA A 104 -6.63 7.73 -1.78
N VAL A 105 -5.35 7.93 -2.12
CA VAL A 105 -4.28 6.97 -1.80
C VAL A 105 -4.09 6.84 -0.29
N ILE A 106 -4.06 7.94 0.47
CA ILE A 106 -3.96 7.90 1.94
C ILE A 106 -5.11 7.07 2.55
N VAL A 107 -6.34 7.25 2.05
CA VAL A 107 -7.50 6.47 2.50
C VAL A 107 -7.33 4.99 2.16
N ILE A 108 -6.86 4.67 0.95
CA ILE A 108 -6.56 3.29 0.55
C ILE A 108 -5.50 2.67 1.48
N ASP A 109 -4.44 3.39 1.82
CA ASP A 109 -3.39 2.90 2.72
C ASP A 109 -3.95 2.54 4.11
N ILE A 110 -4.76 3.42 4.69
CA ILE A 110 -5.42 3.18 5.99
C ILE A 110 -6.29 1.92 5.90
N ILE A 111 -7.09 1.78 4.84
CA ILE A 111 -7.94 0.60 4.64
C ILE A 111 -7.08 -0.66 4.50
N ILE A 112 -6.02 -0.64 3.69
CA ILE A 112 -5.10 -1.76 3.53
C ILE A 112 -4.48 -2.16 4.88
N ILE A 113 -4.00 -1.22 5.68
CA ILE A 113 -3.42 -1.48 7.01
C ILE A 113 -4.42 -2.22 7.91
N ILE A 114 -5.67 -1.75 7.95
CA ILE A 114 -6.74 -2.38 8.73
C ILE A 114 -6.99 -3.81 8.24
N LEU A 115 -7.17 -4.01 6.94
CA LEU A 115 -7.51 -5.31 6.37
C LEU A 115 -6.36 -6.32 6.48
N VAL A 116 -5.12 -5.90 6.28
CA VAL A 116 -3.93 -6.75 6.47
C VAL A 116 -3.78 -7.12 7.95
N THR A 117 -4.04 -6.19 8.86
CA THR A 117 -4.05 -6.48 10.31
C THR A 117 -5.10 -7.54 10.65
N VAL A 118 -6.33 -7.40 10.14
CA VAL A 118 -7.39 -8.40 10.32
C VAL A 118 -7.02 -9.73 9.67
N THR A 119 -6.40 -9.73 8.49
CA THR A 119 -5.92 -10.93 7.80
C THR A 119 -4.89 -11.68 8.65
N TRP A 120 -3.93 -10.97 9.23
CA TRP A 120 -2.93 -11.55 10.13
C TRP A 120 -3.57 -12.15 11.38
N LEU A 121 -4.45 -11.41 12.07
CA LEU A 121 -5.16 -11.90 13.25
C LEU A 121 -6.03 -13.14 12.94
N GLY A 122 -6.72 -13.13 11.80
CA GLY A 122 -7.53 -14.26 11.33
C GLY A 122 -6.68 -15.49 11.01
N SER A 123 -5.49 -15.29 10.42
CA SER A 123 -4.59 -16.38 10.04
C SER A 123 -4.04 -17.20 11.22
N ARG A 124 -3.97 -16.59 12.41
CA ARG A 124 -3.56 -17.27 13.65
C ARG A 124 -4.64 -18.17 14.24
N ARG A 125 -5.89 -18.04 13.75
CA ARG A 125 -7.07 -18.74 14.26
C ARG A 125 -7.70 -19.70 13.24
N SER A 126 -7.04 -19.87 12.09
CA SER A 126 -7.52 -20.62 10.92
C SER A 126 -6.60 -21.77 10.55
#